data_AF-A0A838MUT4-F1
#
_entry.id   AF-A0A838MUT4-F1
#
_cell.length_a   1.000
_cell.length_b   1.000
_cell.length_c   1.000
_cell.angle_alpha   90.00
_cell.angle_beta   90.00
_cell.angle_gamma   90.00
#
_symmetry.space_group_name_H-M   'P 1'
#
loop_
_entity.id
_entity.type
_entity.pdbx_description
1 polymer ?
#
loop_
_entity_poly.entity_id
_entity_poly.type
_entity_poly.pdbx_seq_one_letter_code
_entity_poly.pdbx_strand_id
1 'polypeptide(L)' 'MKLTVEIEREDNGRWIAEVIDLPGLMAYGQSREDAVARVQALALHVLADRLEHRFIVDEGRC' A
#
# COMPACT_ATOMS: atom_id res chain seq x y z
N MET A 1 5.03 3.83 -11.77
CA MET A 1 4.74 4.78 -10.68
C MET A 1 5.83 4.62 -9.63
N LYS A 2 6.30 5.71 -9.00
CA LYS A 2 7.29 5.65 -7.92
C LYS A 2 6.59 6.00 -6.61
N LEU A 3 6.67 5.10 -5.64
CA LEU A 3 6.11 5.26 -4.29
C LEU A 3 7.26 5.38 -3.30
N THR A 4 7.13 6.28 -2.33
CA THR A 4 8.07 6.44 -1.24
C THR A 4 7.68 5.49 -0.11
N VAL A 5 8.61 4.62 0.27
CA VAL A 5 8.41 3.66 1.37
C VAL A 5 9.33 4.04 2.51
N GLU A 6 8.74 4.30 3.67
CA GLU A 6 9.44 4.40 4.94
C GLU A 6 9.47 3.02 5.61
N ILE A 7 10.59 2.69 6.25
CA ILE A 7 10.81 1.37 6.83
C ILE A 7 11.42 1.54 8.20
N GLU A 8 10.77 0.96 9.19
CA GLU A 8 11.19 1.01 10.59
C GLU A 8 11.31 -0.40 11.17
N ARG A 9 12.15 -0.52 12.19
CA ARG A 9 12.28 -1.74 12.98
C ARG A 9 11.72 -1.46 14.37
N GLU A 10 10.71 -2.21 14.75
CA GLU A 10 10.09 -2.10 16.08
C GLU A 10 11.00 -2.69 17.17
N ASP A 11 10.72 -2.33 18.42
CA ASP A 11 11.43 -2.82 19.61
C ASP A 11 11.38 -4.34 19.77
N ASN A 12 10.33 -4.98 19.23
CA ASN A 12 10.15 -6.44 19.21
C ASN A 12 10.98 -7.14 18.11
N GLY A 13 11.71 -6.37 17.29
CA GLY A 13 12.54 -6.84 16.19
C GLY A 13 11.82 -7.05 14.86
N ARG A 14 10.51 -6.84 14.78
CA ARG A 14 9.74 -6.89 13.53
C ARG A 14 10.01 -5.66 12.66
N TRP A 15 9.89 -5.85 11.36
CA TRP A 15 9.97 -4.76 10.40
C TRP A 15 8.57 -4.30 10.01
N ILE A 16 8.40 -2.98 9.91
CA ILE A 16 7.20 -2.35 9.37
C ILE A 16 7.61 -1.45 8.20
N ALA A 17 6.86 -1.50 7.11
CA ALA A 17 7.04 -0.64 5.96
C ALA A 17 5.73 0.11 5.69
N GLU A 18 5.79 1.43 5.55
CA GLU A 18 4.65 2.31 5.26
C GLU A 18 4.88 3.04 3.93
N VAL A 19 3.83 3.17 3.12
CA VAL A 19 3.86 3.98 1.90
C VAL A 19 3.38 5.39 2.22
N ILE A 20 4.28 6.36 2.20
CA ILE A 20 3.99 7.76 2.57
C ILE A 20 2.93 8.39 1.66
N ASP A 21 2.93 8.01 0.38
CA ASP A 21 1.94 8.49 -0.59
C ASP A 21 0.53 7.92 -0.37
N LEU A 22 0.39 6.88 0.47
CA LEU A 22 -0.86 6.20 0.77
C LEU A 22 -1.00 6.02 2.31
N PRO A 23 -1.39 7.08 3.04
CA PRO A 23 -1.46 7.05 4.49
C PRO A 23 -2.30 5.87 5.01
N GLY A 24 -1.78 5.14 5.99
CA GLY A 24 -2.41 3.94 6.53
C GLY A 24 -2.11 2.65 5.74
N LEU A 25 -1.38 2.74 4.63
CA LEU A 25 -0.91 1.59 3.88
C LEU A 25 0.44 1.12 4.43
N MET A 26 0.38 0.14 5.33
CA MET A 26 1.56 -0.42 5.98
C MET A 26 1.52 -1.95 5.99
N ALA A 27 2.70 -2.57 6.00
CA ALA A 27 2.84 -4.01 6.10
C ALA A 27 4.00 -4.40 7.01
N TYR A 28 3.80 -5.49 7.75
CA TYR A 28 4.83 -6.09 8.58
C TYR A 28 5.59 -7.18 7.84
N GLY A 29 6.88 -7.32 8.13
CA GLY A 29 7.74 -8.38 7.61
C GLY A 29 8.72 -8.93 8.64
N GLN A 30 9.24 -10.12 8.36
CA GLN A 30 10.29 -10.76 9.15
C GLN A 30 11.68 -10.17 8.86
N SER A 31 11.86 -9.59 7.66
CA SER A 31 13.02 -8.80 7.28
C SER A 31 12.58 -7.48 6.65
N ARG A 32 13.54 -6.58 6.44
CA ARG A 32 13.34 -5.31 5.74
C ARG A 32 12.76 -5.54 4.35
N GLU A 33 13.30 -6.50 3.62
CA GLU A 33 12.90 -6.85 2.25
C GLU A 33 11.50 -7.46 2.21
N ASP A 34 11.16 -8.32 3.18
CA ASP A 34 9.82 -8.92 3.31
C ASP A 34 8.75 -7.84 3.58
N ALA A 35 9.03 -6.89 4.48
CA ALA A 35 8.12 -5.78 4.76
C ALA A 35 7.88 -4.91 3.50
N VAL A 36 8.95 -4.60 2.76
CA VAL A 36 8.87 -3.83 1.51
C VAL A 36 8.10 -4.58 0.43
N ALA A 37 8.36 -5.87 0.22
CA ALA A 37 7.67 -6.65 -0.80
C ALA A 37 6.16 -6.73 -0.52
N ARG A 38 5.78 -6.90 0.75
CA ARG A 38 4.38 -6.93 1.19
C ARG A 38 3.68 -5.59 0.98
N VAL A 39 4.31 -4.48 1.37
CA VAL A 39 3.70 -3.16 1.21
C VAL A 39 3.58 -2.77 -0.26
N GLN A 40 4.53 -3.18 -1.11
CA GLN A 40 4.45 -2.99 -2.56
C GLN A 40 3.29 -3.77 -3.19
N ALA A 41 3.11 -5.04 -2.81
CA ALA A 41 1.99 -5.84 -3.29
C ALA A 41 0.64 -5.22 -2.89
N LEU A 42 0.52 -4.75 -1.64
CA LEU A 42 -0.68 -4.08 -1.16
C LEU A 42 -0.93 -2.76 -1.88
N ALA A 43 0.11 -1.97 -2.15
CA ALA A 43 0.01 -0.73 -2.92
C ALA A 43 -0.51 -0.99 -4.34
N LEU A 44 0.00 -2.02 -5.02
CA LEU A 44 -0.50 -2.41 -6.34
C LEU A 44 -1.98 -2.78 -6.31
N HIS A 45 -2.42 -3.49 -5.26
CA HIS A 45 -3.83 -3.86 -5.09
C HIS A 45 -4.73 -2.64 -4.89
N VAL A 46 -4.35 -1.71 -4.03
CA VAL A 46 -5.09 -0.45 -3.80
C VAL A 46 -5.15 0.40 -5.08
N LEU A 47 -4.05 0.45 -5.84
CA LEU A 47 -4.02 1.19 -7.08
C LEU A 47 -4.89 0.55 -8.17
N ALA A 48 -4.92 -0.78 -8.23
CA ALA A 48 -5.82 -1.52 -9.12
C ALA A 48 -7.29 -1.24 -8.76
N ASP A 49 -7.66 -1.36 -7.48
CA ASP A 49 -9.02 -1.07 -6.99
C ASP A 49 -9.47 0.36 -7.34
N ARG A 50 -8.58 1.35 -7.16
CA ARG A 50 -8.84 2.76 -7.54
C ARG A 50 -8.92 3.01 -9.05
N LEU A 51 -8.40 2.11 -9.88
CA LEU A 51 -8.55 2.17 -11.33
C LEU A 51 -9.86 1.51 -11.76
N GLU A 52 -10.21 0.38 -11.16
CA GLU A 52 -11.45 -0.37 -11.42
C GLU A 52 -12.69 0.42 -10.97
N HIS A 53 -12.67 0.99 -9.77
CA HIS A 53 -13.78 1.80 -9.25
C HIS A 53 -13.88 3.22 -9.87
N ARG A 54 -12.93 3.63 -10.73
CA ARG A 54 -12.99 4.93 -11.43
C ARG A 54 -13.86 4.91 -12.69
N PHE A 55 -14.33 3.74 -13.11
CA PHE A 55 -15.20 3.58 -14.28
C PHE A 55 -16.70 3.49 -13.95
N ILE A 56 -17.12 3.83 -12.72
CA ILE A 56 -18.54 4.05 -12.42
C ILE A 56 -18.88 5.52 -12.70
N VAL A 57 -18.95 5.85 -13.98
CA VAL A 57 -19.74 6.97 -14.54
C VAL A 57 -20.86 6.27 -15.32
N ASP A 58 -22.15 6.46 -15.11
CA ASP A 58 -22.96 7.60 -14.68
C ASP A 58 -24.31 6.98 -14.22
N GLU A 59 -24.74 7.14 -12.96
CA GLU A 59 -26.15 6.93 -12.60
C GLU A 59 -26.96 8.13 -13.09
N GLY A 60 -27.03 8.26 -14.41
CA GLY A 60 -27.97 9.08 -15.12
C GLY A 60 -29.19 8.26 -15.52
N ARG A 61 -30.17 8.15 -14.62
CA ARG A 61 -31.57 8.23 -15.06
C ARG A 61 -32.48 8.74 -13.96
N CYS A 62 -33.06 9.89 -14.27
CA CYS A 62 -34.14 10.59 -13.59
C CYS A 62 -35.32 9.71 -13.19
#